data_AF-A0A7W9U025-F1
#
_entry.id   AF-A0A7W9U025-F1
#
_cell.length_a   1.000
_cell.length_b   1.000
_cell.length_c   1.000
_cell.angle_alpha   90.00
_cell.angle_beta   90.00
_cell.angle_gamma   90.00
#
_symmetry.space_group_name_H-M   'P 1'
#
loop_
_entity.id
_entity.type
_entity.pdbx_description
1 polymer ?
#
loop_
_entity_poly.entity_id
_entity_poly.type
_entity_poly.pdbx_seq_one_letter_code
_entity_poly.pdbx_strand_id
1 'polypeptide(L)'
;MPLFVLLFAFAALVYGALRAYQSIAAHFGVGVALGAAVVAALIVIALIAYWLQRRRDIAPNLHGEGNWTHRVCGAWGEARLAAGKRLCEITQGAEHGSYIFADLQSAQPERDASGWHVALRVSDARKPLWPLPMPSEREAKRWARIFTLAIAQKL
;
A
#
# COMPACT_ATOMS: atom_id res chain seq x y z
N MET A 1 11.33 13.84 18.58
CA MET A 1 10.01 13.87 19.25
C MET A 1 9.14 12.61 19.04
N PRO A 2 9.02 11.97 17.86
CA PRO A 2 8.16 10.78 17.71
C PRO A 2 8.73 9.48 18.33
N LEU A 3 10.05 9.36 18.45
CA LEU A 3 10.71 8.16 18.98
C LEU A 3 10.40 7.89 20.47
N PHE A 4 10.38 8.94 21.29
CA PHE A 4 10.08 8.81 22.72
C PHE A 4 8.63 8.40 22.97
N VAL A 5 7.68 8.92 22.19
CA VAL A 5 6.26 8.54 22.28
C VAL A 5 6.09 7.06 21.95
N LEU A 6 6.79 6.56 20.92
CA LEU A 6 6.78 5.15 20.57
C LEU A 6 7.37 4.28 21.70
N LEU A 7 8.45 4.75 22.33
CA LEU A 7 9.10 4.06 23.44
C LEU A 7 8.17 3.95 24.67
N PHE A 8 7.50 5.04 25.05
CA PHE A 8 6.55 5.05 26.16
C PHE A 8 5.32 4.19 25.87
N ALA A 9 4.78 4.25 24.64
CA ALA A 9 3.68 3.39 24.23
C ALA A 9 4.07 1.91 24.29
N PHE A 10 5.29 1.57 23.86
CA PHE A 10 5.81 0.21 23.96
C PHE A 10 5.97 -0.24 25.43
N ALA A 11 6.54 0.61 26.28
CA ALA A 11 6.69 0.30 27.71
C ALA A 11 5.34 0.10 28.41
N ALA A 12 4.34 0.93 28.11
CA ALA A 12 2.98 0.79 28.64
C ALA A 12 2.31 -0.50 28.16
N LEU A 13 2.54 -0.90 26.90
CA LEU A 13 2.03 -2.14 26.34
C LEU A 13 2.66 -3.36 27.01
N VAL A 14 3.99 -3.36 27.19
CA VAL A 14 4.72 -4.42 27.91
C VAL A 14 4.26 -4.52 29.36
N TYR A 15 4.13 -3.37 30.05
CA TYR A 15 3.65 -3.33 31.44
C TYR A 15 2.22 -3.85 31.57
N GLY A 16 1.32 -3.42 30.68
CA GLY A 16 -0.06 -3.91 30.62
C GLY A 16 -0.12 -5.41 30.37
N ALA A 17 0.70 -5.93 29.47
CA ALA A 17 0.80 -7.37 29.19
C ALA A 17 1.31 -8.16 30.41
N LEU A 18 2.33 -7.66 31.12
CA LEU A 18 2.83 -8.27 32.35
C LEU A 18 1.77 -8.30 33.45
N ARG A 19 1.04 -7.19 33.63
CA ARG A 19 -0.01 -7.08 34.64
C ARG A 19 -1.21 -8.00 34.32
N ALA A 20 -1.58 -8.08 33.04
CA ALA A 20 -2.61 -8.99 32.57
C ALA A 20 -2.18 -10.45 32.75
N TYR A 21 -0.94 -10.79 32.42
CA TYR A 21 -0.39 -12.13 32.65
C TYR A 21 -0.42 -12.50 34.14
N GLN A 22 0.03 -11.61 35.03
CA GLN A 22 -0.03 -11.83 36.47
C GLN A 22 -1.47 -12.00 36.99
N SER A 23 -2.40 -11.17 36.50
CA SER A 23 -3.82 -11.28 36.84
C SER A 23 -4.43 -12.62 36.40
N ILE A 24 -4.13 -13.05 35.17
CA ILE A 24 -4.65 -14.30 34.62
C ILE A 24 -4.00 -15.50 35.31
N ALA A 25 -2.69 -15.46 35.55
CA ALA A 25 -1.98 -16.52 36.28
C ALA A 25 -2.50 -16.68 37.71
N ALA A 26 -2.82 -15.58 38.38
CA ALA A 26 -3.37 -15.59 39.74
C ALA A 26 -4.78 -16.21 39.82
N HIS A 27 -5.60 -16.08 38.76
CA HIS A 27 -7.00 -16.55 38.77
C HIS A 27 -7.21 -17.89 38.06
N PHE A 28 -6.43 -18.20 37.02
CA PHE A 28 -6.65 -19.34 36.12
C PHE A 28 -5.44 -20.28 36.02
N GLY A 29 -4.36 -19.97 36.74
CA GLY A 29 -3.12 -20.75 36.71
C GLY A 29 -2.22 -20.46 35.50
N VAL A 30 -0.98 -20.92 35.61
CA VAL A 30 0.12 -20.57 34.69
C VAL A 30 -0.13 -21.04 33.25
N GLY A 31 -0.80 -22.18 33.07
CA GLY A 31 -1.08 -22.73 31.74
C GLY A 31 -1.99 -21.84 30.88
N VAL A 32 -3.06 -21.31 31.48
CA VAL A 32 -3.99 -20.40 30.80
C VAL A 32 -3.32 -19.06 30.48
N ALA A 33 -2.49 -18.57 31.40
CA ALA A 33 -1.73 -17.33 31.20
C ALA A 33 -0.73 -17.45 30.04
N LEU A 34 -0.05 -18.60 29.91
CA LEU A 34 0.87 -18.87 28.80
C LEU A 34 0.11 -18.92 27.45
N GLY A 35 -1.04 -19.58 27.41
CA GLY A 35 -1.89 -19.64 26.21
C GLY A 35 -2.35 -18.25 25.76
N ALA A 36 -2.84 -17.43 26.70
CA ALA A 36 -3.24 -16.05 26.41
C ALA A 36 -2.09 -15.19 25.88
N ALA A 37 -0.88 -15.35 26.43
CA ALA A 37 0.31 -14.63 25.97
C ALA A 37 0.69 -15.00 24.53
N VAL A 38 0.65 -16.28 24.18
CA VAL A 38 0.92 -16.76 22.82
C VAL A 38 -0.09 -16.20 21.82
N VAL A 39 -1.38 -16.24 22.15
CA VAL A 39 -2.44 -15.69 21.28
C VAL A 39 -2.25 -14.19 21.07
N ALA A 40 -1.97 -13.43 22.13
CA ALA A 40 -1.72 -12.00 22.03
C ALA A 40 -0.49 -11.70 21.14
N ALA A 41 0.60 -12.46 21.30
CA ALA A 41 1.78 -12.31 20.46
C ALA A 41 1.48 -12.60 18.99
N LEU A 42 0.71 -13.66 18.68
CA LEU A 42 0.30 -13.98 17.32
C LEU A 42 -0.56 -12.88 16.68
N ILE A 43 -1.48 -12.27 17.44
CA ILE A 43 -2.30 -11.13 16.96
C ILE A 43 -1.40 -9.93 16.62
N VAL A 44 -0.45 -9.61 17.49
CA VAL A 44 0.49 -8.49 17.24
C VAL A 44 1.33 -8.76 16.01
N ILE A 45 1.89 -9.97 15.87
CA ILE A 45 2.66 -10.36 14.69
C ILE A 45 1.81 -10.26 13.42
N ALA A 46 0.56 -10.75 13.45
CA ALA A 46 -0.37 -10.66 12.32
C ALA A 46 -0.67 -9.21 11.94
N LEU A 47 -0.90 -8.32 12.92
CA LEU A 47 -1.12 -6.90 12.68
C LEU A 47 0.11 -6.21 12.08
N ILE A 48 1.30 -6.49 12.60
CA ILE A 48 2.56 -5.94 12.07
C ILE A 48 2.80 -6.45 10.65
N ALA A 49 2.63 -7.76 10.41
CA ALA A 49 2.76 -8.36 9.08
C ALA A 49 1.78 -7.73 8.09
N TYR A 50 0.50 -7.59 8.47
CA TYR A 50 -0.51 -6.92 7.66
C TYR A 50 -0.14 -5.47 7.35
N TRP A 51 0.36 -4.73 8.34
CA TRP A 51 0.78 -3.34 8.15
C TRP A 51 2.00 -3.20 7.25
N LEU A 52 3.01 -4.07 7.43
CA LEU A 52 4.20 -4.12 6.58
C LEU A 52 3.85 -4.54 5.15
N GLN A 53 2.95 -5.49 4.97
CA GLN A 53 2.47 -5.93 3.66
C GLN A 53 1.72 -4.80 2.95
N ARG A 54 0.87 -4.08 3.70
CA ARG A 54 0.17 -2.88 3.23
C ARG A 54 1.13 -1.75 2.84
N ARG A 55 2.26 -1.59 3.53
CA ARG A 55 3.32 -0.63 3.14
C ARG A 55 4.17 -1.12 1.98
N ARG A 56 4.49 -2.42 1.90
CA ARG A 56 5.28 -3.02 0.82
C ARG A 56 4.57 -2.95 -0.52
N ASP A 57 3.25 -3.05 -0.55
CA ASP A 57 2.49 -2.83 -1.79
C ASP A 57 2.57 -1.38 -2.31
N ILE A 58 3.04 -0.44 -1.49
CA ILE A 58 3.25 0.98 -1.81
C ILE A 58 4.76 1.30 -1.89
N ALA A 59 5.64 0.32 -1.67
CA ALA A 59 7.07 0.57 -1.72
C ALA A 59 7.50 0.93 -3.14
N PRO A 60 8.44 1.89 -3.31
CA PRO A 60 8.96 2.26 -4.61
C PRO A 60 9.53 1.03 -5.30
N ASN A 61 8.98 0.72 -6.47
CA ASN A 61 9.36 -0.47 -7.25
C ASN A 61 10.68 -0.25 -8.00
N LEU A 62 11.13 1.00 -8.08
CA LEU A 62 12.40 1.40 -8.65
C LEU A 62 13.30 1.98 -7.56
N HIS A 63 14.53 1.48 -7.50
CA HIS A 63 15.64 2.12 -6.80
C HIS A 63 16.74 2.33 -7.84
N GLY A 64 17.07 3.60 -8.16
CA GLY A 64 18.23 3.95 -8.99
C GLY A 64 17.95 4.52 -10.38
N GLU A 65 16.72 4.50 -10.91
CA GLU A 65 16.35 5.18 -12.19
C GLU A 65 15.88 6.63 -11.96
N GLY A 66 16.77 7.48 -11.45
CA GLY A 66 16.52 8.93 -11.32
C GLY A 66 15.42 9.30 -10.31
N ASN A 67 14.49 10.18 -10.70
CA ASN A 67 13.42 10.73 -9.83
C ASN A 67 12.13 9.89 -9.83
N TRP A 68 12.10 8.74 -10.50
CA TRP A 68 10.92 7.89 -10.64
C TRP A 68 10.83 6.87 -9.51
N THR A 69 9.65 6.73 -8.90
CA THR A 69 9.45 5.86 -7.73
C THR A 69 8.69 4.59 -8.06
N HIS A 70 7.75 4.62 -9.00
CA HIS A 70 7.05 3.43 -9.48
C HIS A 70 7.01 3.38 -10.99
N ARG A 71 7.13 2.17 -11.54
CA ARG A 71 7.06 1.89 -12.96
C ARG A 71 6.37 0.55 -13.18
N VAL A 72 5.38 0.54 -14.06
CA VAL A 72 4.80 -0.68 -14.63
C VAL A 72 5.02 -0.66 -16.13
N CYS A 73 5.63 -1.71 -16.64
CA CYS A 73 5.78 -1.97 -18.06
C CYS A 73 5.04 -3.25 -18.42
N GLY A 74 4.45 -3.27 -19.61
CA GLY A 74 3.80 -4.44 -20.18
C GLY A 74 3.78 -4.34 -21.70
N ALA A 75 3.24 -5.37 -22.36
CA ALA A 75 3.13 -5.38 -23.83
C ALA A 75 2.27 -4.23 -24.38
N TRP A 76 1.42 -3.62 -23.56
CA TRP A 76 0.58 -2.48 -23.89
C TRP A 76 1.31 -1.12 -23.81
N GLY A 77 2.49 -1.09 -23.18
CA GLY A 77 3.23 0.15 -22.92
C GLY A 77 3.70 0.25 -21.47
N GLU A 78 3.66 1.46 -20.94
CA GLU A 78 4.32 1.80 -19.70
C GLU A 78 3.60 2.91 -18.92
N ALA A 79 3.53 2.79 -17.60
CA ALA A 79 3.16 3.89 -16.72
C ALA A 79 4.22 4.11 -15.63
N ARG A 80 4.69 5.35 -15.50
CA ARG A 80 5.66 5.79 -14.51
C ARG A 80 5.05 6.82 -13.57
N LEU A 81 5.40 6.72 -12.29
CA LEU A 81 5.04 7.68 -11.25
C LEU A 81 6.31 8.15 -10.54
N ALA A 82 6.43 9.46 -10.40
CA ALA A 82 7.47 10.10 -9.60
C ALA A 82 6.82 10.73 -8.38
N ALA A 83 6.77 10.01 -7.25
CA ALA A 83 6.19 10.52 -6.00
C ALA A 83 6.84 11.84 -5.56
N GLY A 84 8.17 11.92 -5.66
CA GLY A 84 8.94 13.11 -5.27
C GLY A 84 8.65 14.36 -6.10
N LYS A 85 8.18 14.20 -7.35
CA LYS A 85 7.82 15.32 -8.24
C LYS A 85 6.31 15.44 -8.52
N ARG A 86 5.50 14.53 -7.97
CA ARG A 86 4.04 14.43 -8.19
C ARG A 86 3.65 14.35 -9.68
N LEU A 87 4.46 13.62 -10.45
CA LEU A 87 4.28 13.44 -11.89
C LEU A 87 3.89 11.99 -12.19
N CYS A 88 3.01 11.84 -13.17
CA CYS A 88 2.54 10.57 -13.72
C CYS A 88 2.70 10.63 -15.24
N GLU A 89 3.52 9.74 -15.80
CA GLU A 89 3.65 9.57 -17.24
C GLU A 89 3.02 8.23 -17.64
N ILE A 90 2.22 8.24 -18.70
CA ILE A 90 1.57 7.08 -19.25
C ILE A 90 1.87 7.05 -20.74
N THR A 91 2.40 5.93 -21.20
CA THR A 91 2.67 5.67 -22.61
C THR A 91 1.97 4.37 -22.98
N GLN A 92 1.00 4.43 -23.89
CA GLN A 92 0.29 3.26 -24.39
C GLN A 92 0.37 3.24 -25.91
N GLY A 93 1.13 2.30 -26.47
CA GLY A 93 1.43 2.29 -27.90
C GLY A 93 2.07 3.61 -28.36
N ALA A 94 1.41 4.34 -29.27
CA ALA A 94 1.86 5.64 -29.79
C ALA A 94 1.35 6.83 -28.98
N GLU A 95 0.43 6.61 -28.03
CA GLU A 95 -0.15 7.68 -27.22
C GLU A 95 0.66 7.90 -25.95
N HIS A 96 0.95 9.15 -25.65
CA HIS A 96 1.69 9.56 -24.47
C HIS A 96 0.94 10.68 -23.74
N GLY A 97 0.75 10.49 -22.43
CA GLY A 97 0.15 11.47 -21.52
C GLY A 97 1.07 11.72 -20.33
N SER A 98 1.35 12.99 -20.06
CA SER A 98 2.05 13.43 -18.86
C SER A 98 1.10 14.25 -18.02
N TYR A 99 0.87 13.80 -16.79
CA TYR A 99 -0.12 14.33 -15.87
C TYR A 99 0.52 14.62 -14.52
N ILE A 100 0.05 15.65 -13.83
CA ILE A 100 0.37 15.81 -12.40
C ILE A 100 -0.65 15.06 -11.55
N PHE A 101 -0.31 14.75 -10.30
CA PHE A 101 -1.22 14.01 -9.40
C PHE A 101 -2.57 14.72 -9.19
N ALA A 102 -2.62 16.04 -9.34
CA ALA A 102 -3.86 16.81 -9.26
C ALA A 102 -4.80 16.56 -10.45
N ASP A 103 -4.27 16.12 -11.59
CA ASP A 103 -5.06 15.81 -12.78
C ASP A 103 -5.63 14.39 -12.71
N LEU A 104 -5.08 13.52 -11.87
CA LEU A 104 -5.60 12.18 -11.65
C LEU A 104 -6.89 12.28 -10.81
N GLN A 105 -8.00 11.71 -11.30
CA GLN A 105 -9.30 11.78 -10.63
C GLN A 105 -9.64 10.51 -9.84
N SER A 106 -9.48 9.35 -10.47
CA SER A 106 -9.81 8.07 -9.85
C SER A 106 -9.05 6.92 -10.51
N ALA A 107 -8.71 5.89 -9.74
CA ALA A 107 -8.14 4.66 -10.28
C ALA A 107 -8.88 3.45 -9.69
N GLN A 108 -9.47 2.62 -10.54
CA GLN A 108 -10.20 1.42 -10.10
C GLN A 108 -9.67 0.18 -10.82
N PRO A 109 -9.51 -0.95 -10.12
CA PRO A 109 -9.21 -2.23 -10.75
C PRO A 109 -10.50 -2.78 -11.36
N GLU A 110 -10.50 -2.98 -12.67
CA GLU A 110 -11.62 -3.54 -13.41
C GLU A 110 -11.19 -4.80 -14.15
N ARG A 111 -12.17 -5.63 -14.51
CA ARG A 111 -11.97 -6.84 -15.29
C ARG A 111 -12.87 -6.77 -16.51
N ASP A 112 -12.28 -6.92 -17.69
CA ASP A 112 -12.98 -7.01 -18.95
C ASP A 112 -12.66 -8.34 -19.65
N ALA A 113 -13.24 -8.59 -20.83
CA ALA A 113 -13.03 -9.77 -21.64
C ALA A 113 -11.54 -10.04 -21.96
N SER A 114 -10.72 -8.98 -21.98
CA SER A 114 -9.27 -9.00 -22.22
C SER A 114 -8.43 -9.30 -20.97
N GLY A 115 -9.04 -9.33 -19.78
CA GLY A 115 -8.37 -9.61 -18.51
C GLY A 115 -8.49 -8.47 -17.49
N TRP A 116 -7.59 -8.47 -16.52
CA TRP A 116 -7.55 -7.43 -15.48
C TRP A 116 -6.90 -6.17 -16.02
N HIS A 117 -7.44 -5.02 -15.65
CA HIS A 117 -6.86 -3.72 -15.99
C HIS A 117 -7.15 -2.69 -14.89
N VAL A 118 -6.44 -1.57 -14.93
CA VAL A 118 -6.72 -0.42 -14.07
C VAL A 118 -7.32 0.68 -14.92
N ALA A 119 -8.55 1.05 -14.61
CA ALA A 119 -9.27 2.18 -15.22
C ALA A 119 -8.82 3.47 -14.51
N LEU A 120 -7.86 4.18 -15.11
CA LEU A 120 -7.34 5.44 -14.58
C LEU A 120 -8.04 6.62 -15.25
N ARG A 121 -8.80 7.38 -14.48
CA ARG A 121 -9.45 8.62 -14.93
C ARG A 121 -8.56 9.82 -14.68
N VAL A 122 -8.47 10.66 -15.68
CA VAL A 122 -7.69 11.90 -15.68
C VAL A 122 -8.55 13.07 -16.12
N SER A 123 -8.21 14.25 -15.60
CA SER A 123 -8.81 15.54 -15.95
C SER A 123 -8.29 16.06 -17.29
N ASP A 124 -8.27 15.19 -18.30
CA ASP A 124 -7.89 15.51 -19.66
C ASP A 124 -9.10 15.33 -20.57
N ALA A 125 -9.44 16.38 -21.31
CA ALA A 125 -10.56 16.38 -22.23
C ALA A 125 -10.30 15.50 -23.47
N ARG A 126 -9.03 15.25 -23.83
CA ARG A 126 -8.67 14.45 -25.01
C ARG A 126 -8.76 12.96 -24.74
N LYS A 127 -8.30 12.52 -23.57
CA LYS A 127 -8.36 11.11 -23.16
C LYS A 127 -8.62 11.02 -21.65
N PRO A 128 -9.91 11.07 -21.24
CA PRO A 128 -10.28 11.11 -19.83
C PRO A 128 -10.11 9.76 -19.12
N LEU A 129 -9.92 8.66 -19.86
CA LEU A 129 -9.80 7.31 -19.33
C LEU A 129 -8.64 6.56 -19.99
N TRP A 130 -7.74 6.03 -19.15
CA TRP A 130 -6.66 5.15 -19.55
C TRP A 130 -6.91 3.75 -18.97
N PRO A 131 -7.27 2.76 -19.81
CA PRO A 131 -7.28 1.36 -19.39
C PRO A 131 -5.85 0.83 -19.43
N LEU A 132 -5.30 0.44 -18.27
CA LEU A 132 -3.94 -0.10 -18.12
C LEU A 132 -4.02 -1.62 -17.88
N PRO A 133 -3.78 -2.49 -18.88
CA PRO A 133 -3.84 -3.94 -18.71
C PRO A 133 -2.84 -4.44 -17.67
N MET A 134 -3.26 -5.41 -16.85
CA MET A 134 -2.45 -6.00 -15.79
C MET A 134 -2.49 -7.53 -15.91
N PRO A 135 -1.37 -8.22 -15.66
CA PRO A 135 -1.30 -9.67 -15.82
C PRO A 135 -2.10 -10.42 -14.75
N SER A 136 -2.41 -9.79 -13.61
CA SER A 136 -3.19 -10.41 -12.54
C SER A 136 -4.06 -9.42 -11.77
N GLU A 137 -5.09 -9.95 -11.09
CA GLU A 137 -5.94 -9.20 -10.17
C GLU A 137 -5.14 -8.50 -9.07
N ARG A 138 -4.14 -9.18 -8.53
CA ARG A 138 -3.30 -8.66 -7.45
C ARG A 138 -2.52 -7.43 -7.91
N GLU A 139 -2.01 -7.46 -9.13
CA GLU A 139 -1.30 -6.32 -9.72
C GLU A 139 -2.25 -5.17 -10.05
N ALA A 140 -3.44 -5.45 -10.59
CA ALA A 140 -4.47 -4.43 -10.81
C ALA A 140 -4.86 -3.73 -9.50
N LYS A 141 -5.12 -4.49 -8.45
CA LYS A 141 -5.43 -3.94 -7.11
C LYS A 141 -4.27 -3.14 -6.53
N ARG A 142 -3.03 -3.62 -6.68
CA ARG A 142 -1.83 -2.91 -6.22
C ARG A 142 -1.67 -1.57 -6.92
N TRP A 143 -1.75 -1.55 -8.24
CA TRP A 143 -1.59 -0.34 -9.03
C TRP A 143 -2.75 0.65 -8.85
N ALA A 144 -3.99 0.17 -8.81
CA ALA A 144 -5.13 1.02 -8.47
C ALA A 144 -4.94 1.72 -7.11
N ARG A 145 -4.36 1.02 -6.13
CA ARG A 145 -4.03 1.60 -4.82
C ARG A 145 -2.90 2.62 -4.89
N ILE A 146 -1.83 2.34 -5.64
CA ILE A 146 -0.73 3.29 -5.86
C ILE A 146 -1.27 4.58 -6.50
N PHE A 147 -2.07 4.48 -7.56
CA PHE A 147 -2.69 5.65 -8.18
C PHE A 147 -3.66 6.36 -7.24
N THR A 148 -4.45 5.65 -6.44
CA THR A 148 -5.33 6.27 -5.44
C THR A 148 -4.53 7.06 -4.40
N LEU A 149 -3.37 6.55 -3.98
CA LEU A 149 -2.47 7.26 -3.07
C LEU A 149 -1.79 8.45 -3.74
N ALA A 150 -1.44 8.33 -5.02
CA ALA A 150 -0.95 9.44 -5.83
C ALA A 150 -1.99 10.57 -5.92
N ILE A 151 -3.26 10.24 -6.25
CA ILE A 151 -4.40 11.17 -6.28
C ILE A 151 -4.56 11.87 -4.92
N ALA A 152 -4.48 11.10 -3.82
CA ALA A 152 -4.57 11.64 -2.47
C ALA A 152 -3.32 12.42 -2.01
N GLN A 153 -2.27 12.49 -2.84
CA GLN A 153 -0.96 13.09 -2.54
C GLN A 153 -0.30 12.52 -1.27
N LYS A 154 -0.54 11.23 -1.00
CA LYS A 154 -0.03 10.49 0.17
C LYS A 154 1.00 9.42 -0.22
N LEU A 155 1.52 9.51 -1.43
CA LEU A 155 2.52 8.60 -1.99
C LEU A 155 3.92 8.92 -1.45
#